data_AF-A0A268F726-F1
#
_entry.id   AF-A0A268F726-F1
#
_cell.length_a   1.000
_cell.length_b   1.000
_cell.length_c   1.000
_cell.angle_alpha   90.00
_cell.angle_beta   90.00
_cell.angle_gamma   90.00
#
_symmetry.space_group_name_H-M   'P 1'
#
loop_
_entity.id
_entity.type
_entity.pdbx_description
1 polymer ?
#
loop_
_entity_poly.entity_id
_entity_poly.type
_entity_poly.pdbx_seq_one_letter_code
_entity_poly.pdbx_strand_id
1 'polypeptide(L)' 'MRGNGDGTINKYDIPSHWPSAEQIKEPMQEYTKNIIEYPKEISIQPGNDEEVEKLIKIIKTEF' A
#
# COMPACT_ATOMS: atom_id res chain seq x y z
N MET A 1 10.73 -7.69 4.17
CA MET A 1 10.03 -6.40 3.94
C MET A 1 9.80 -5.77 5.30
N ARG A 2 10.25 -4.53 5.52
CA ARG A 2 9.93 -3.77 6.74
C ARG A 2 8.64 -3.01 6.44
N GLY A 3 7.60 -3.18 7.25
CA GLY A 3 6.43 -2.30 7.21
C GLY A 3 6.79 -0.93 7.80
N ASN A 4 6.08 0.13 7.41
CA ASN A 4 6.37 1.51 7.85
C ASN A 4 6.22 1.67 9.37
N GLY A 5 5.30 0.93 9.99
CA GLY A 5 5.18 0.83 11.45
C GLY A 5 4.60 2.07 12.14
N ASP A 6 4.13 3.03 11.37
CA ASP A 6 3.67 4.36 11.81
C ASP A 6 2.22 4.68 11.35
N GLY A 7 1.49 3.67 10.87
CA GLY A 7 0.13 3.85 10.35
C GLY A 7 0.08 4.39 8.91
N THR A 8 1.20 4.38 8.18
CA THR A 8 1.24 4.71 6.75
C THR A 8 1.47 3.48 5.87
N ILE A 9 1.13 3.63 4.58
CA ILE A 9 1.46 2.66 3.52
C ILE A 9 2.19 3.35 2.37
N ASN A 10 3.00 2.58 1.65
CA ASN A 10 3.65 3.01 0.40
C ASN A 10 2.75 2.65 -0.79
N LYS A 11 2.29 3.65 -1.54
CA LYS A 11 1.60 3.48 -2.82
C LYS A 11 2.60 3.63 -3.96
N TYR A 12 2.82 2.53 -4.67
CA TYR A 12 3.63 2.48 -5.88
C TYR A 12 2.76 2.73 -7.11
N ASP A 13 3.20 3.62 -8.00
CA ASP A 13 2.51 3.89 -9.27
C ASP A 13 2.95 2.87 -10.33
N ILE A 14 2.43 1.66 -10.19
CA ILE A 14 2.75 0.54 -11.09
C ILE A 14 1.85 0.64 -12.33
N PRO A 15 2.41 0.62 -13.55
CA PRO A 15 1.60 0.66 -14.75
C PRO A 15 0.79 -0.65 -14.90
N SER A 16 -0.39 -0.58 -15.52
CA SER A 16 -1.22 -1.78 -15.74
C SER A 16 -0.51 -2.88 -16.53
N HIS A 17 0.42 -2.49 -17.41
CA HIS A 17 1.32 -3.34 -18.17
C HIS A 17 2.66 -2.61 -18.29
N TRP A 18 3.77 -3.33 -18.37
CA TRP A 18 5.06 -2.69 -18.57
C TRP A 18 5.09 -1.95 -19.90
N PRO A 19 5.44 -0.65 -19.90
CA PRO A 19 5.52 0.10 -21.13
C PRO A 19 6.65 -0.46 -22.01
N SER A 20 6.46 -0.39 -23.32
CA SER A 20 7.52 -0.72 -24.26
C SER A 20 8.68 0.28 -24.13
N ALA A 21 9.85 -0.09 -24.64
CA ALA A 21 11.02 0.78 -24.69
C ALA A 21 10.76 2.07 -25.51
N GLU A 22 9.76 2.08 -26.39
CA GLU A 22 9.38 3.26 -27.18
C GLU A 22 8.46 4.21 -26.39
N GLN A 23 7.74 3.69 -25.39
CA GLN A 23 6.79 4.45 -24.57
C GLN A 23 7.45 5.18 -23.40
N ILE A 24 8.67 4.79 -23.03
CA ILE A 24 9.45 5.46 -22.00
C ILE A 24 10.77 5.98 -22.55
N LYS A 25 11.25 7.08 -21.97
CA LYS A 25 12.48 7.75 -22.42
C LYS A 25 13.73 7.25 -21.69
N GLU A 26 13.55 6.64 -20.53
CA GLU A 26 14.62 6.15 -19.67
C GLU A 26 14.81 4.63 -19.84
N PRO A 27 15.97 4.06 -19.45
CA PRO A 27 16.14 2.62 -19.40
C PRO A 27 15.12 1.96 -18.46
N MET A 28 14.64 0.77 -18.81
CA MET A 28 13.70 -0.02 -17.98
C MET A 28 14.15 -0.17 -16.52
N GLN A 29 15.47 -0.29 -16.30
CA GLN A 29 16.07 -0.38 -14.97
C GLN A 29 15.85 0.90 -14.15
N GLU A 30 16.05 2.06 -14.77
CA GLU A 30 15.88 3.37 -14.12
C GLU A 30 14.39 3.64 -13.86
N TYR A 31 13.54 3.36 -14.84
CA TYR A 31 12.08 3.47 -14.70
C TYR A 31 11.56 2.66 -13.51
N THR A 32 11.99 1.40 -13.41
CA THR A 32 11.56 0.51 -12.33
C THR A 32 12.13 0.95 -10.98
N LYS A 33 13.40 1.40 -10.96
CA LYS A 33 14.03 1.92 -9.75
C LYS A 33 13.30 3.15 -9.22
N ASN A 34 12.89 4.06 -10.10
CA ASN A 34 12.14 5.25 -9.75
C ASN A 34 10.79 4.91 -9.09
N ILE A 35 10.07 3.90 -9.59
CA ILE A 35 8.84 3.41 -8.95
C ILE A 35 9.13 2.95 -7.51
N ILE A 36 10.20 2.19 -7.30
CA ILE A 36 10.54 1.59 -6.00
C ILE A 36 11.06 2.62 -5.00
N GLU A 37 11.89 3.57 -5.43
CA GLU A 37 12.57 4.53 -4.55
C GLU A 37 11.68 5.71 -4.16
N TYR A 38 10.67 6.04 -4.96
CA TYR A 38 9.80 7.20 -4.74
C TYR A 38 8.31 6.81 -4.63
N PRO A 39 7.94 5.90 -3.69
CA PRO A 39 6.54 5.62 -3.45
C PRO A 39 5.83 6.83 -2.84
N LYS A 40 4.54 6.98 -3.12
CA LYS A 40 3.71 7.94 -2.41
C LYS A 40 3.31 7.38 -1.05
N GLU A 41 3.67 8.06 0.01
CA GLU A 41 3.22 7.71 1.36
C GLU A 41 1.77 8.13 1.58
N ILE A 42 0.96 7.22 2.15
CA ILE A 42 -0.45 7.45 2.44
C ILE A 42 -0.71 7.07 3.89
N SER A 43 -1.24 8.02 4.68
CA SER A 43 -1.72 7.75 6.03
C SER A 43 -3.02 6.96 6.00
N ILE A 44 -3.07 5.87 6.76
CA ILE A 44 -4.28 5.08 6.98
C ILE A 44 -4.78 5.42 8.38
N GLN A 45 -6.02 5.92 8.43
CA GLN A 45 -6.66 6.15 9.72
C GLN A 45 -6.94 4.79 10.38
N PRO A 46 -6.55 4.60 11.65
CA PRO A 46 -6.93 3.41 12.38
C PRO A 46 -8.46 3.34 12.49
N GLY A 47 -8.98 2.11 12.53
CA GLY A 47 -10.41 1.87 12.74
C GLY A 47 -10.85 2.32 14.13
N ASN A 48 -12.16 2.38 14.36
CA ASN A 48 -12.70 2.68 15.68
C ASN A 48 -12.60 1.44 16.59
N ASP A 49 -11.80 1.55 17.65
CA ASP A 49 -11.59 0.48 18.62
C ASP A 49 -12.90 -0.03 19.25
N GLU A 50 -13.87 0.85 19.52
CA GLU A 50 -15.15 0.46 20.11
C GLU A 50 -16.00 -0.38 19.15
N GLU A 51 -15.93 -0.08 17.85
CA GLU A 51 -16.63 -0.87 16.82
C GLU A 51 -16.03 -2.26 16.70
N VAL A 52 -14.70 -2.36 16.72
CA VAL A 52 -13.98 -3.63 16.73
C VAL A 52 -14.33 -4.45 17.97
N GLU A 53 -14.35 -3.82 19.15
CA GLU A 53 -14.72 -4.50 20.41
C GLU A 53 -16.16 -5.04 20.37
N LYS A 54 -17.11 -4.25 19.84
CA LYS A 54 -18.51 -4.68 19.66
C LYS A 54 -18.61 -5.91 18.75
N LEU A 55 -17.91 -5.91 17.62
CA LEU A 55 -17.87 -7.04 16.69
C LEU A 55 -17.32 -8.31 17.36
N ILE A 56 -16.23 -8.19 18.14
CA ILE A 56 -15.65 -9.33 18.87
C ILE A 56 -16.67 -9.91 19.88
N LYS A 57 -17.42 -9.05 20.59
CA LYS A 57 -18.44 -9.49 21.55
C LYS A 57 -19.58 -10.26 20.87
N ILE A 58 -20.05 -9.80 19.71
CA ILE A 58 -21.07 -10.51 18.93
C ILE A 58 -20.56 -11.90 18.55
N ILE A 59 -19.38 -11.97 17.94
CA ILE A 59 -18.78 -13.26 17.51
C ILE A 59 -18.64 -14.23 18.69
N LYS A 60 -18.19 -13.77 19.86
CA LYS A 60 -18.03 -14.62 21.05
C LYS A 60 -19.34 -15.05 21.71
N THR A 61 -20.47 -14.40 21.42
CA THR A 61 -21.78 -14.70 22.01
C THR A 61 -22.59 -15.66 21.12
N GLU A 62 -22.24 -15.77 19.83
CA GLU A 62 -22.86 -16.70 18.87
C GLU A 62 -22.21 -18.10 18.87
N PHE A 63 -21.26 -18.37 19.77
CA PHE A 63 -20.68 -19.69 20.08
C PHE A 63 -20.90 -20.03 21.57
#